data_AF-A0A7X1U157-F1
#
_entry.id   AF-A0A7X1U157-F1
#
_cell.length_a   1.000
_cell.length_b   1.000
_cell.length_c   1.000
_cell.angle_alpha   90.00
_cell.angle_beta   90.00
_cell.angle_gamma   90.00
#
_symmetry.space_group_name_H-M   'P 1'
#
loop_
_entity.id
_entity.type
_entity.pdbx_description
1 polymer ?
#
loop_
_entity_poly.entity_id
_entity_poly.type
_entity_poly.pdbx_seq_one_letter_code
_entity_poly.pdbx_strand_id
1 'polypeptide(L)'
;MSAASVIGRSFSFETLRSASARSEDETIDALERLTRQGFFRAPAAQDGDLSYDFSHEKLRAFVYEETSAARRSRLHARLAEALARSGGRRESAIAALIGQHYRLAGQDSAAARYFNLAGERAKALRANPEALAYFQAALASGHPAAQTLHEQIGELLTLAGAYSAAMVSYQTAAALAHPAHAPVIEHKIGGLYLRLGAWKLAEEHFTAAAEGFGQTGDQGLLARILIDLSLAAHRQEEDVEAEALAEQALQLAGAGSDRLALAQAYNIAGVLAAGRGDFAAALKHLHLSLETAEQLDDLSPRIAARNNIALVLRAQGELQAAEALTRTALELCLSQGDRHREAALRNNLADLLRAAGHPEESMAQLKSAVSIFAEIGIDGGSMEPEIWKLVEW
;
A
#
# COMPACT_ATOMS: atom_id res chain seq x y z
N MET A 1 -1.80 13.43 -38.63
CA MET A 1 -0.51 13.69 -37.98
C MET A 1 -0.67 14.21 -36.55
N SER A 2 -1.25 15.39 -36.29
CA SER A 2 -1.36 15.92 -34.91
C SER A 2 -2.13 15.01 -33.93
N ALA A 3 -3.23 14.38 -34.36
CA ALA A 3 -3.94 13.42 -33.50
C ALA A 3 -3.08 12.18 -33.17
N ALA A 4 -2.43 11.62 -34.20
CA ALA A 4 -1.50 10.51 -34.04
C ALA A 4 -0.33 10.87 -33.11
N SER A 5 0.24 12.09 -33.22
CA SER A 5 1.38 12.49 -32.40
C SER A 5 1.05 12.60 -30.91
N VAL A 6 -0.23 12.86 -30.59
CA VAL A 6 -0.77 12.87 -29.23
C VAL A 6 -1.00 11.46 -28.67
N ILE A 7 -1.42 10.50 -29.50
CA ILE A 7 -1.69 9.11 -29.08
C ILE A 7 -0.38 8.40 -28.70
N GLY A 8 0.66 8.56 -29.52
CA GLY A 8 1.94 7.95 -29.28
C GLY A 8 2.61 7.43 -30.54
N ARG A 9 3.62 6.58 -30.36
CA ARG A 9 4.39 6.01 -31.46
C ARG A 9 3.55 5.05 -32.31
N SER A 10 2.71 4.26 -31.66
CA SER A 10 1.84 3.23 -32.26
C SER A 10 0.40 3.53 -31.90
N PHE A 11 -0.53 3.32 -32.83
CA PHE A 11 -1.96 3.61 -32.62
C PHE A 11 -2.85 2.78 -33.54
N SER A 12 -4.04 2.42 -33.05
CA SER A 12 -5.06 1.76 -33.88
C SER A 12 -5.85 2.77 -34.71
N PHE A 13 -6.46 2.29 -35.80
CA PHE A 13 -7.39 3.06 -36.61
C PHE A 13 -8.47 3.74 -35.76
N GLU A 14 -9.14 2.97 -34.91
CA GLU A 14 -10.28 3.45 -34.12
C GLU A 14 -9.90 4.52 -33.09
N THR A 15 -8.71 4.37 -32.47
CA THR A 15 -8.17 5.37 -31.54
C THR A 15 -7.86 6.68 -32.27
N LEU A 16 -7.27 6.61 -33.47
CA LEU A 16 -6.96 7.79 -34.28
C LEU A 16 -8.23 8.49 -34.77
N ARG A 17 -9.21 7.73 -35.26
CA ARG A 17 -10.50 8.24 -35.71
C ARG A 17 -11.20 9.00 -34.58
N SER A 18 -11.30 8.37 -33.41
CA SER A 18 -11.93 8.96 -32.23
C SER A 18 -11.21 10.24 -31.76
N ALA A 19 -9.87 10.22 -31.66
CA ALA A 19 -9.10 11.38 -31.21
C ALA A 19 -9.14 12.55 -32.21
N SER A 20 -9.12 12.25 -33.52
CA SER A 20 -9.15 13.27 -34.57
C SER A 20 -10.55 13.88 -34.79
N ALA A 21 -11.62 13.14 -34.43
CA ALA A 21 -13.01 13.43 -34.74
C ALA A 21 -13.29 13.62 -36.23
N ARG A 22 -12.63 12.78 -37.04
CA ARG A 22 -12.86 12.67 -38.49
C ARG A 22 -13.83 11.53 -38.78
N SER A 23 -14.45 11.56 -39.97
CA SER A 23 -15.19 10.40 -40.45
C SER A 23 -14.25 9.20 -40.71
N GLU A 24 -14.84 8.04 -40.93
CA GLU A 24 -14.09 6.84 -41.31
C GLU A 24 -13.30 7.06 -42.60
N ASP A 25 -13.97 7.49 -43.67
CA ASP A 25 -13.37 7.77 -44.98
C ASP A 25 -12.25 8.82 -44.89
N GLU A 26 -12.48 9.93 -44.18
CA GLU A 26 -11.46 10.98 -43.98
C GLU A 26 -10.23 10.49 -43.22
N THR A 27 -10.41 9.50 -42.34
CA THR A 27 -9.32 8.90 -41.56
C THR A 27 -8.54 7.92 -42.43
N ILE A 28 -9.23 7.09 -43.21
CA ILE A 28 -8.62 6.15 -44.16
C ILE A 28 -7.81 6.92 -45.20
N ASP A 29 -8.41 7.90 -45.89
CA ASP A 29 -7.74 8.72 -46.90
C ASP A 29 -6.49 9.40 -46.36
N ALA A 30 -6.57 9.92 -45.13
CA ALA A 30 -5.44 10.56 -44.47
C ALA A 30 -4.33 9.56 -44.12
N LEU A 31 -4.68 8.37 -43.63
CA LEU A 31 -3.73 7.31 -43.31
C LEU A 31 -3.03 6.79 -44.56
N GLU A 32 -3.77 6.47 -45.62
CA GLU A 32 -3.19 6.01 -46.89
C GLU A 32 -2.21 7.03 -47.47
N ARG A 33 -2.61 8.31 -47.49
CA ARG A 33 -1.75 9.39 -47.98
C ARG A 33 -0.49 9.54 -47.14
N LEU A 34 -0.60 9.52 -45.81
CA LEU A 34 0.55 9.70 -44.91
C LEU A 34 1.49 8.48 -44.92
N THR A 35 0.96 7.27 -45.10
CA THR A 35 1.74 6.05 -45.30
C THR A 35 2.47 6.08 -46.64
N ARG A 36 1.80 6.48 -47.73
CA ARG A 36 2.43 6.64 -49.06
C ARG A 36 3.55 7.68 -49.07
N GLN A 37 3.41 8.73 -48.26
CA GLN A 37 4.42 9.76 -48.05
C GLN A 37 5.55 9.33 -47.09
N GLY A 38 5.48 8.13 -46.51
CA GLY A 38 6.49 7.58 -45.61
C GLY A 38 6.47 8.15 -44.20
N PHE A 39 5.46 8.93 -43.81
CA PHE A 39 5.32 9.45 -42.44
C PHE A 39 4.85 8.38 -41.45
N PHE A 40 4.04 7.44 -41.93
CA PHE A 40 3.60 6.26 -41.21
C PHE A 40 4.09 4.99 -41.90
N ARG A 41 4.30 3.93 -41.12
CA ARG A 41 4.56 2.59 -41.64
C ARG A 41 3.24 1.91 -42.01
N ALA A 42 3.31 0.99 -42.97
CA ALA A 42 2.18 0.18 -43.37
C ALA A 42 1.62 -0.57 -42.15
N PRO A 43 0.28 -0.70 -42.04
CA PRO A 43 -0.31 -1.26 -40.87
C PRO A 43 0.06 -2.74 -40.72
N ALA A 44 0.36 -3.14 -39.49
CA ALA A 44 0.44 -4.55 -39.12
C ALA A 44 -0.91 -4.96 -38.52
N ALA A 45 -1.41 -6.14 -38.88
CA ALA A 45 -2.54 -6.73 -38.19
C ALA A 45 -2.07 -7.18 -36.79
N GLN A 46 -2.65 -6.61 -35.75
CA GLN A 46 -2.34 -6.94 -34.36
C GLN A 46 -3.67 -7.19 -33.65
N ASP A 47 -3.88 -8.43 -33.18
CA ASP A 47 -5.12 -8.88 -32.54
C ASP A 47 -6.42 -8.57 -33.34
N GLY A 48 -6.34 -8.62 -34.67
CA GLY A 48 -7.48 -8.36 -35.56
C GLY A 48 -7.74 -6.88 -35.87
N ASP A 49 -6.99 -5.96 -35.27
CA ASP A 49 -7.05 -4.52 -35.53
C ASP A 49 -5.86 -4.04 -36.37
N LEU A 50 -6.07 -3.01 -37.20
CA LEU A 50 -5.00 -2.35 -37.95
C LEU A 50 -4.22 -1.40 -37.03
N SER A 51 -2.95 -1.73 -36.79
CA SER A 51 -2.01 -0.93 -36.00
C SER A 51 -1.04 -0.17 -36.91
N TYR A 52 -0.92 1.14 -36.70
CA TYR A 52 -0.06 2.03 -37.48
C TYR A 52 1.05 2.62 -36.59
N ASP A 53 2.23 2.84 -37.17
CA ASP A 53 3.38 3.41 -36.49
C ASP A 53 3.88 4.69 -37.14
N PHE A 54 4.35 5.65 -36.34
CA PHE A 54 5.22 6.71 -36.83
C PHE A 54 6.53 6.12 -37.37
N SER A 55 6.93 6.54 -38.57
CA SER A 55 8.18 6.09 -39.17
C SER A 55 9.41 6.45 -38.31
N HIS A 56 9.38 7.62 -37.67
CA HIS A 56 10.44 8.14 -36.80
C HIS A 56 9.88 8.88 -35.57
N GLU A 57 10.46 8.60 -34.41
CA GLU A 57 10.07 9.24 -33.14
C GLU A 57 10.33 10.75 -33.13
N LYS A 58 11.43 11.21 -33.74
CA LYS A 58 11.76 12.65 -33.84
C LYS A 58 10.71 13.43 -34.64
N LEU A 59 10.16 12.81 -35.69
CA LEU A 59 9.09 13.41 -36.49
C LEU A 59 7.80 13.53 -35.67
N ARG A 60 7.46 12.50 -34.88
CA ARG A 60 6.32 12.55 -33.97
C ARG A 60 6.44 13.71 -32.98
N ALA A 61 7.60 13.81 -32.32
CA ALA A 61 7.89 14.88 -31.37
C ALA A 61 7.79 16.27 -32.03
N PHE A 62 8.40 16.43 -33.22
CA PHE A 62 8.31 17.67 -33.99
C PHE A 62 6.86 18.07 -34.31
N VAL A 63 6.05 17.14 -34.86
CA VAL A 63 4.62 17.38 -35.14
C VAL A 63 3.85 17.74 -33.87
N TYR A 64 4.17 17.11 -32.75
CA TYR A 64 3.55 17.40 -31.46
C TYR A 64 3.90 18.82 -30.99
N GLU A 65 5.17 19.22 -31.06
CA GLU A 65 5.66 20.54 -30.66
C GLU A 65 5.07 21.67 -31.51
N GLU A 66 5.00 21.48 -32.84
CA GLU A 66 4.40 22.41 -33.80
C GLU A 66 2.87 22.52 -33.66
N THR A 67 2.23 21.54 -33.04
CA THR A 67 0.80 21.59 -32.78
C THR A 67 0.52 22.59 -31.65
N SER A 68 -0.26 23.64 -31.94
CA SER A 68 -0.64 24.66 -30.94
C SER A 68 -1.19 24.05 -29.64
N ALA A 69 -0.92 24.69 -28.50
CA ALA A 69 -1.36 24.22 -27.18
C ALA A 69 -2.88 23.94 -27.11
N ALA A 70 -3.72 24.83 -27.66
CA ALA A 70 -5.18 24.65 -27.69
C ALA A 70 -5.60 23.39 -28.47
N ARG A 71 -4.95 23.12 -29.61
CA ARG A 71 -5.20 21.91 -30.39
C ARG A 71 -4.69 20.66 -29.67
N ARG A 72 -3.53 20.71 -29.01
CA ARG A 72 -3.03 19.59 -28.19
C ARG A 72 -3.98 19.27 -27.04
N SER A 73 -4.41 20.27 -26.27
CA SER A 73 -5.38 20.08 -25.17
C SER A 73 -6.67 19.43 -25.67
N ARG A 74 -7.25 19.91 -26.78
CA ARG A 74 -8.47 19.31 -27.36
C ARG A 74 -8.26 17.87 -27.84
N LEU A 75 -7.11 17.56 -28.44
CA LEU A 75 -6.78 16.20 -28.88
C LEU A 75 -6.59 15.25 -27.70
N HIS A 76 -5.95 15.71 -26.62
CA HIS A 76 -5.81 14.96 -25.39
C HIS A 76 -7.17 14.68 -24.72
N ALA A 77 -8.06 15.66 -24.65
CA ALA A 77 -9.42 15.46 -24.12
C ALA A 77 -10.18 14.36 -24.87
N ARG A 78 -10.19 14.46 -26.22
CA ARG A 78 -10.87 13.46 -27.07
C ARG A 78 -10.28 12.07 -26.96
N LEU A 79 -8.95 11.97 -26.87
CA LEU A 79 -8.28 10.70 -26.68
C LEU A 79 -8.64 10.10 -25.32
N ALA A 80 -8.61 10.89 -24.25
CA ALA A 80 -9.01 10.43 -22.91
C ALA A 80 -10.47 9.94 -22.88
N GLU A 81 -11.39 10.69 -23.50
CA GLU A 81 -12.79 10.28 -23.65
C GLU A 81 -12.93 8.97 -24.44
N ALA A 82 -12.19 8.82 -25.54
CA ALA A 82 -12.22 7.61 -26.37
C ALA A 82 -11.71 6.39 -25.59
N LEU A 83 -10.60 6.54 -24.86
CA LEU A 83 -10.04 5.49 -24.02
C LEU A 83 -10.99 5.11 -22.87
N ALA A 84 -11.63 6.10 -22.25
CA ALA A 84 -12.61 5.89 -21.18
C ALA A 84 -13.86 5.12 -21.65
N ARG A 85 -14.31 5.31 -22.89
CA ARG A 85 -15.47 4.59 -23.45
C ARG A 85 -15.28 3.08 -23.58
N SER A 86 -14.03 2.59 -23.52
CA SER A 86 -13.74 1.15 -23.60
C SER A 86 -14.26 0.35 -22.40
N GLY A 87 -14.52 1.01 -21.26
CA GLY A 87 -15.23 0.48 -20.09
C GLY A 87 -14.56 -0.70 -19.35
N GLY A 88 -15.00 -0.93 -18.12
CA GLY A 88 -14.75 -2.17 -17.36
C GLY A 88 -13.28 -2.41 -16.97
N ARG A 89 -12.82 -3.67 -17.03
CA ARG A 89 -11.46 -4.05 -16.59
C ARG A 89 -10.36 -3.37 -17.40
N ARG A 90 -10.60 -3.11 -18.70
CA ARG A 90 -9.65 -2.44 -19.59
C ARG A 90 -9.45 -1.00 -19.16
N GLU A 91 -10.55 -0.28 -18.87
CA GLU A 91 -10.50 1.10 -18.36
C GLU A 91 -9.68 1.22 -17.08
N SER A 92 -9.93 0.35 -16.09
CA SER A 92 -9.15 0.32 -14.85
C SER A 92 -7.66 0.07 -15.11
N ALA A 93 -7.32 -0.82 -16.06
CA ALA A 93 -5.92 -1.13 -16.39
C ALA A 93 -5.16 0.04 -17.04
N ILE A 94 -5.86 0.92 -17.76
CA ILE A 94 -5.27 2.10 -18.42
C ILE A 94 -5.64 3.42 -17.72
N ALA A 95 -6.18 3.37 -16.50
CA ALA A 95 -6.68 4.54 -15.80
C ALA A 95 -5.60 5.63 -15.64
N ALA A 96 -4.35 5.26 -15.36
CA ALA A 96 -3.24 6.20 -15.27
C ALA A 96 -2.99 6.93 -16.59
N LEU A 97 -3.07 6.23 -17.72
CA LEU A 97 -2.92 6.81 -19.07
C LEU A 97 -4.07 7.77 -19.39
N ILE A 98 -5.30 7.37 -19.06
CA ILE A 98 -6.49 8.22 -19.22
C ILE A 98 -6.34 9.50 -18.38
N GLY A 99 -5.96 9.37 -17.11
CA GLY A 99 -5.72 10.48 -16.20
C GLY A 99 -4.64 11.43 -16.71
N GLN A 100 -3.56 10.89 -17.27
CA GLN A 100 -2.49 11.68 -17.88
C GLN A 100 -2.99 12.52 -19.06
N HIS A 101 -3.83 11.95 -19.94
CA HIS A 101 -4.40 12.69 -21.05
C HIS A 101 -5.41 13.77 -20.58
N TYR A 102 -6.24 13.50 -19.57
CA TYR A 102 -7.08 14.54 -18.99
C TYR A 102 -6.28 15.68 -18.36
N ARG A 103 -5.17 15.37 -17.68
CA ARG A 103 -4.26 16.38 -17.13
C ARG A 103 -3.63 17.25 -18.22
N LEU A 104 -3.13 16.63 -19.30
CA LEU A 104 -2.58 17.36 -20.46
C LEU A 104 -3.65 18.16 -21.23
N ALA A 105 -4.92 17.81 -21.06
CA ALA A 105 -6.05 18.57 -21.59
C ALA A 105 -6.44 19.77 -20.71
N GLY A 106 -5.95 19.87 -19.48
CA GLY A 106 -6.39 20.85 -18.49
C GLY A 106 -7.74 20.51 -17.86
N GLN A 107 -8.12 19.23 -17.85
CA GLN A 107 -9.36 18.73 -17.23
C GLN A 107 -9.06 18.05 -15.90
N ASP A 108 -8.63 18.85 -14.91
CA ASP A 108 -8.05 18.35 -13.66
C ASP A 108 -9.03 17.48 -12.85
N SER A 109 -10.32 17.83 -12.80
CA SER A 109 -11.33 17.01 -12.11
C SER A 109 -11.45 15.60 -12.70
N ALA A 110 -11.41 15.47 -14.04
CA ALA A 110 -11.42 14.16 -14.69
C ALA A 110 -10.10 13.42 -14.47
N ALA A 111 -8.97 14.12 -14.55
CA ALA A 111 -7.65 13.55 -14.28
C ALA A 111 -7.56 12.99 -12.86
N ALA A 112 -8.02 13.76 -11.86
CA ALA A 112 -8.05 13.39 -10.46
C ALA A 112 -8.77 12.06 -10.24
N ARG A 113 -9.97 11.90 -10.82
CA ARG A 113 -10.77 10.68 -10.71
C ARG A 113 -10.04 9.46 -11.28
N TYR A 114 -9.39 9.61 -12.42
CA TYR A 114 -8.67 8.52 -13.08
C TYR A 114 -7.34 8.17 -12.39
N PHE A 115 -6.64 9.17 -11.82
CA PHE A 115 -5.50 8.89 -10.97
C PHE A 115 -5.91 8.17 -9.68
N ASN A 116 -7.02 8.53 -9.06
CA ASN A 116 -7.56 7.77 -7.92
C ASN A 116 -7.84 6.30 -8.30
N LEU A 117 -8.53 6.07 -9.42
CA LEU A 117 -8.79 4.72 -9.92
C LEU A 117 -7.51 3.92 -10.21
N ALA A 118 -6.48 4.57 -10.75
CA ALA A 118 -5.18 3.95 -10.97
C ALA A 118 -4.48 3.60 -9.64
N GLY A 119 -4.59 4.48 -8.64
CA GLY A 119 -4.07 4.25 -7.28
C GLY A 119 -4.72 3.06 -6.61
N GLU A 120 -6.05 2.96 -6.64
CA GLU A 120 -6.80 1.83 -6.08
C GLU A 120 -6.39 0.49 -6.72
N ARG A 121 -6.25 0.49 -8.06
CA ARG A 121 -5.80 -0.70 -8.79
C ARG A 121 -4.37 -1.07 -8.40
N ALA A 122 -3.46 -0.09 -8.34
CA ALA A 122 -2.07 -0.34 -7.98
C ALA A 122 -1.97 -0.88 -6.54
N LYS A 123 -2.75 -0.32 -5.60
CA LYS A 123 -2.85 -0.80 -4.21
C LYS A 123 -3.36 -2.24 -4.15
N ALA A 124 -4.40 -2.57 -4.91
CA ALA A 124 -4.94 -3.94 -4.99
C ALA A 124 -3.92 -4.95 -5.56
N LEU A 125 -3.03 -4.49 -6.45
CA LEU A 125 -1.93 -5.29 -7.00
C LEU A 125 -0.65 -5.24 -6.14
N ARG A 126 -0.70 -4.60 -4.96
CA ARG A 126 0.45 -4.37 -4.06
C ARG A 126 1.61 -3.61 -4.70
N ALA A 127 1.34 -2.85 -5.76
CA ALA A 127 2.27 -1.91 -6.38
C ALA A 127 2.26 -0.59 -5.58
N ASN A 128 2.78 -0.65 -4.35
CA ASN A 128 2.69 0.45 -3.38
C ASN A 128 3.33 1.77 -3.87
N PRO A 129 4.52 1.78 -4.52
CA PRO A 129 5.12 3.01 -5.03
C PRO A 129 4.27 3.67 -6.12
N GLU A 130 3.70 2.89 -7.03
CA GLU A 130 2.81 3.36 -8.08
C GLU A 130 1.49 3.88 -7.50
N ALA A 131 0.92 3.16 -6.53
CA ALA A 131 -0.29 3.59 -5.84
C ALA A 131 -0.09 4.96 -5.17
N LEU A 132 1.03 5.13 -4.46
CA LEU A 132 1.41 6.38 -3.82
C LEU A 132 1.52 7.52 -4.84
N ALA A 133 2.24 7.30 -5.95
CA ALA A 133 2.39 8.30 -7.00
C ALA A 133 1.05 8.70 -7.63
N TYR A 134 0.14 7.74 -7.85
CA TYR A 134 -1.18 8.03 -8.40
C TYR A 134 -2.10 8.76 -7.41
N PHE A 135 -2.11 8.40 -6.13
CA PHE A 135 -2.89 9.13 -5.12
C PHE A 135 -2.37 10.57 -4.95
N GLN A 136 -1.05 10.78 -4.99
CA GLN A 136 -0.46 12.12 -5.00
C GLN A 136 -0.86 12.92 -6.26
N ALA A 137 -0.86 12.28 -7.43
CA ALA A 137 -1.32 12.91 -8.66
C ALA A 137 -2.82 13.25 -8.62
N ALA A 138 -3.64 12.42 -7.97
CA ALA A 138 -5.06 12.69 -7.75
C ALA A 138 -5.27 13.91 -6.85
N LEU A 139 -4.55 14.00 -5.73
CA LEU A 139 -4.56 15.17 -4.85
C LEU A 139 -4.12 16.44 -5.57
N ALA A 140 -3.00 16.39 -6.29
CA ALA A 140 -2.47 17.53 -7.05
C ALA A 140 -3.43 18.01 -8.15
N SER A 141 -4.31 17.13 -8.64
CA SER A 141 -5.34 17.45 -9.63
C SER A 141 -6.68 17.89 -8.99
N GLY A 142 -6.73 18.07 -7.66
CA GLY A 142 -7.90 18.58 -6.95
C GLY A 142 -9.02 17.54 -6.74
N HIS A 143 -8.68 16.28 -6.47
CA HIS A 143 -9.69 15.26 -6.15
C HIS A 143 -10.54 15.67 -4.92
N PRO A 144 -11.88 15.53 -4.96
CA PRO A 144 -12.75 16.02 -3.88
C PRO A 144 -12.60 15.24 -2.56
N ALA A 145 -12.19 13.96 -2.61
CA ALA A 145 -11.97 13.12 -1.43
C ALA A 145 -10.55 13.27 -0.86
N ALA A 146 -10.14 14.51 -0.56
CA ALA A 146 -8.78 14.80 -0.09
C ALA A 146 -8.43 14.10 1.23
N GLN A 147 -9.37 14.04 2.17
CA GLN A 147 -9.20 13.34 3.45
C GLN A 147 -8.82 11.86 3.22
N THR A 148 -9.62 11.14 2.43
CA THR A 148 -9.41 9.70 2.17
C THR A 148 -8.09 9.45 1.43
N LEU A 149 -7.73 10.32 0.50
CA LEU A 149 -6.45 10.21 -0.21
C LEU A 149 -5.25 10.42 0.73
N HIS A 150 -5.32 11.40 1.62
CA HIS A 150 -4.27 11.61 2.63
C HIS A 150 -4.15 10.41 3.59
N GLU A 151 -5.27 9.81 3.98
CA GLU A 151 -5.28 8.57 4.78
C GLU A 151 -4.57 7.41 4.04
N GLN A 152 -4.93 7.18 2.77
CA GLN A 152 -4.31 6.12 1.95
C GLN A 152 -2.83 6.36 1.67
N ILE A 153 -2.43 7.61 1.44
CA ILE A 153 -1.03 8.01 1.29
C ILE A 153 -0.28 7.75 2.59
N GLY A 154 -0.85 8.11 3.74
CA GLY A 154 -0.28 7.83 5.06
C GLY A 154 -0.02 6.33 5.29
N GLU A 155 -0.96 5.48 4.91
CA GLU A 155 -0.80 4.01 5.00
C GLU A 155 0.36 3.50 4.16
N LEU A 156 0.44 3.94 2.89
CA LEU A 156 1.51 3.51 1.97
C LEU A 156 2.88 4.02 2.42
N LEU A 157 2.95 5.25 2.95
CA LEU A 157 4.17 5.81 3.51
C LEU A 157 4.58 5.08 4.80
N THR A 158 3.61 4.64 5.61
CA THR A 158 3.87 3.80 6.80
C THR A 158 4.49 2.47 6.40
N LEU A 159 3.96 1.80 5.37
CA LEU A 159 4.55 0.57 4.83
C LEU A 159 5.96 0.81 4.25
N ALA A 160 6.16 1.94 3.57
CA ALA A 160 7.45 2.32 3.02
C ALA A 160 8.50 2.71 4.09
N GLY A 161 8.08 2.92 5.34
CA GLY A 161 8.96 3.39 6.42
C GLY A 161 9.19 4.90 6.46
N ALA A 162 8.51 5.66 5.60
CA ALA A 162 8.60 7.11 5.51
C ALA A 162 7.69 7.79 6.57
N TYR A 163 8.00 7.58 7.84
CA TYR A 163 7.11 7.92 8.96
C TYR A 163 6.82 9.41 9.11
N SER A 164 7.80 10.28 8.84
CA SER A 164 7.56 11.73 8.85
C SER A 164 6.50 12.15 7.83
N ALA A 165 6.62 11.66 6.60
CA ALA A 165 5.67 11.96 5.54
C ALA A 165 4.30 11.30 5.81
N ALA A 166 4.29 10.10 6.40
CA ALA A 166 3.07 9.43 6.84
C ALA A 166 2.34 10.27 7.90
N MET A 167 3.06 10.78 8.91
CA MET A 167 2.50 11.62 9.97
C MET A 167 1.87 12.89 9.41
N VAL A 168 2.56 13.60 8.52
CA VAL A 168 2.02 14.80 7.84
C VAL A 168 0.72 14.46 7.09
N SER A 169 0.69 13.30 6.43
CA SER A 169 -0.50 12.85 5.70
C SER A 169 -1.66 12.54 6.64
N TYR A 170 -1.43 11.83 7.74
CA TYR A 170 -2.47 11.55 8.73
C TYR A 170 -2.98 12.81 9.44
N GLN A 171 -2.10 13.74 9.82
CA GLN A 171 -2.51 15.02 10.41
C GLN A 171 -3.35 15.85 9.44
N THR A 172 -3.00 15.85 8.16
CA THR A 172 -3.81 16.51 7.12
C THR A 172 -5.15 15.81 6.96
N ALA A 173 -5.19 14.48 6.97
CA ALA A 173 -6.44 13.73 6.95
C ALA A 173 -7.31 14.06 8.18
N ALA A 174 -6.73 14.14 9.38
CA ALA A 174 -7.42 14.48 10.62
C ALA A 174 -8.04 15.89 10.55
N ALA A 175 -7.30 16.87 10.04
CA ALA A 175 -7.79 18.24 9.87
C ALA A 175 -8.96 18.35 8.88
N LEU A 176 -9.06 17.42 7.91
CA LEU A 176 -10.12 17.37 6.91
C LEU A 176 -11.28 16.43 7.30
N ALA A 177 -11.11 15.62 8.34
CA ALA A 177 -12.06 14.57 8.70
C ALA A 177 -13.31 15.12 9.40
N HIS A 178 -14.44 14.49 9.13
CA HIS A 178 -15.62 14.65 9.97
C HIS A 178 -15.32 14.09 11.37
N PRO A 179 -15.84 14.68 12.47
CA PRO A 179 -15.56 14.21 13.84
C PRO A 179 -15.78 12.71 14.06
N ALA A 180 -16.76 12.12 13.38
CA ALA A 180 -17.04 10.68 13.45
C ALA A 180 -15.92 9.78 12.87
N HIS A 181 -15.05 10.31 12.02
CA HIS A 181 -13.92 9.57 11.42
C HIS A 181 -12.58 9.88 12.10
N ALA A 182 -12.52 10.92 12.95
CA ALA A 182 -11.31 11.26 13.69
C ALA A 182 -10.73 10.08 14.48
N PRO A 183 -11.52 9.21 15.16
CA PRO A 183 -10.98 8.05 15.87
C PRO A 183 -10.21 7.07 15.00
N VAL A 184 -10.61 6.90 13.73
CA VAL A 184 -9.90 6.03 12.76
C VAL A 184 -8.50 6.58 12.47
N ILE A 185 -8.39 7.91 12.35
CA ILE A 185 -7.11 8.55 12.04
C ILE A 185 -6.22 8.59 13.28
N GLU A 186 -6.78 8.86 14.45
CA GLU A 186 -6.06 8.77 15.73
C GLU A 186 -5.47 7.37 15.94
N HIS A 187 -6.24 6.31 15.64
CA HIS A 187 -5.74 4.93 15.69
C HIS A 187 -4.54 4.72 14.76
N LYS A 188 -4.55 5.27 13.54
CA LYS A 188 -3.41 5.17 12.60
C LYS A 188 -2.19 5.95 13.08
N ILE A 189 -2.40 7.12 13.67
CA ILE A 189 -1.32 7.92 14.27
C ILE A 189 -0.69 7.17 15.45
N GLY A 190 -1.50 6.58 16.33
CA GLY A 190 -1.03 5.71 17.41
C GLY A 190 -0.21 4.54 16.89
N GLY A 191 -0.67 3.87 15.82
CA GLY A 191 0.06 2.78 15.18
C GLY A 191 1.43 3.20 14.62
N LEU A 192 1.55 4.45 14.17
CA LEU A 192 2.82 5.03 13.73
C LEU A 192 3.77 5.27 14.91
N TYR A 193 3.26 5.82 16.02
CA TYR A 193 4.05 5.98 17.25
C TYR A 193 4.49 4.65 17.85
N LEU A 194 3.65 3.62 17.76
CA LEU A 194 4.01 2.27 18.18
C LEU A 194 5.23 1.75 17.39
N ARG A 195 5.24 1.97 16.06
CA ARG A 195 6.38 1.63 15.19
C ARG A 195 7.63 2.48 15.43
N LEU A 196 7.49 3.68 15.98
CA LEU A 196 8.60 4.54 16.40
C LEU A 196 9.16 4.14 17.78
N GLY A 197 8.47 3.24 18.50
CA GLY A 197 8.83 2.90 19.88
C GLY A 197 8.39 3.96 20.90
N ALA A 198 7.60 4.95 20.49
CA ALA A 198 7.04 5.98 21.37
C ALA A 198 5.75 5.48 22.03
N TRP A 199 5.85 4.41 22.83
CA TRP A 199 4.71 3.64 23.33
C TRP A 199 3.71 4.48 24.13
N LYS A 200 4.20 5.41 24.95
CA LYS A 200 3.34 6.32 25.71
C LYS A 200 2.51 7.25 24.81
N LEU A 201 3.11 7.79 23.74
CA LEU A 201 2.35 8.60 22.76
C LEU A 201 1.37 7.72 21.99
N ALA A 202 1.76 6.48 21.65
CA ALA A 202 0.85 5.54 21.01
C ALA A 202 -0.38 5.27 21.89
N GLU A 203 -0.18 5.03 23.19
CA GLU A 203 -1.24 4.83 24.18
C GLU A 203 -2.17 6.04 24.29
N GLU A 204 -1.63 7.26 24.35
CA GLU A 204 -2.43 8.50 24.36
C GLU A 204 -3.35 8.60 23.13
N HIS A 205 -2.82 8.32 21.94
CA HIS A 205 -3.59 8.32 20.69
C HIS A 205 -4.62 7.19 20.62
N PHE A 206 -4.27 5.99 21.06
CA PHE A 206 -5.21 4.88 21.08
C PHE A 206 -6.34 5.08 22.09
N THR A 207 -6.04 5.67 23.26
CA THR A 207 -7.05 6.02 24.26
C THR A 207 -8.04 7.04 23.70
N ALA A 208 -7.54 8.10 23.05
CA ALA A 208 -8.38 9.08 22.37
C ALA A 208 -9.25 8.44 21.26
N ALA A 209 -8.68 7.50 20.49
CA ALA A 209 -9.42 6.74 19.49
C ALA A 209 -10.54 5.88 20.13
N ALA A 210 -10.24 5.15 21.21
CA ALA A 210 -11.20 4.30 21.91
C ALA A 210 -12.37 5.12 22.49
N GLU A 211 -12.08 6.25 23.14
CA GLU A 211 -13.08 7.17 23.68
C GLU A 211 -14.01 7.71 22.59
N GLY A 212 -13.45 8.02 21.41
CA GLY A 212 -14.21 8.55 20.28
C GLY A 212 -15.17 7.54 19.62
N PHE A 213 -14.91 6.23 19.73
CA PHE A 213 -15.85 5.20 19.23
C PHE A 213 -17.02 4.96 20.19
N GLY A 214 -16.81 5.09 21.50
CA GLY A 214 -17.84 4.89 22.52
C GLY A 214 -18.54 3.53 22.46
N GLN A 215 -19.69 3.40 23.15
CA GLN A 215 -20.43 2.12 23.25
C GLN A 215 -21.24 1.75 22.00
N THR A 216 -21.53 2.70 21.13
CA THR A 216 -22.31 2.48 19.88
C THR A 216 -21.42 2.39 18.64
N GLY A 217 -20.10 2.49 18.81
CA GLY A 217 -19.12 2.40 17.73
C GLY A 217 -18.96 0.99 17.17
N ASP A 218 -18.20 0.90 16.08
CA ASP A 218 -17.79 -0.36 15.48
C ASP A 218 -16.96 -1.17 16.50
N GLN A 219 -17.55 -2.24 17.01
CA GLN A 219 -16.93 -3.11 18.02
C GLN A 219 -15.68 -3.82 17.51
N GLY A 220 -15.57 -4.07 16.19
CA GLY A 220 -14.38 -4.64 15.57
C GLY A 220 -13.23 -3.64 15.52
N LEU A 221 -13.52 -2.37 15.22
CA LEU A 221 -12.53 -1.28 15.35
C LEU A 221 -12.09 -1.09 16.80
N LEU A 222 -13.04 -1.06 17.75
CA LEU A 222 -12.72 -0.93 19.16
C LEU A 222 -11.84 -2.09 19.65
N ALA A 223 -12.14 -3.33 19.28
CA ALA A 223 -11.30 -4.48 19.60
C ALA A 223 -9.87 -4.32 19.06
N ARG A 224 -9.70 -3.79 17.84
CA ARG A 224 -8.37 -3.52 17.27
C ARG A 224 -7.61 -2.44 18.03
N ILE A 225 -8.28 -1.38 18.47
CA ILE A 225 -7.66 -0.34 19.29
C ILE A 225 -7.22 -0.91 20.65
N LEU A 226 -8.05 -1.74 21.29
CA LEU A 226 -7.70 -2.41 22.55
C LEU A 226 -6.51 -3.38 22.40
N ILE A 227 -6.37 -4.04 21.26
CA ILE A 227 -5.20 -4.88 20.95
C ILE A 227 -3.93 -4.04 20.89
N ASP A 228 -3.97 -2.89 20.22
CA ASP A 228 -2.81 -2.02 20.11
C ASP A 228 -2.48 -1.31 21.44
N LEU A 229 -3.49 -0.98 22.25
CA LEU A 229 -3.30 -0.54 23.64
C LEU A 229 -2.64 -1.62 24.50
N SER A 230 -3.11 -2.86 24.40
CA SER A 230 -2.53 -4.00 25.12
C SER A 230 -1.06 -4.19 24.74
N LEU A 231 -0.73 -4.08 23.46
CA LEU A 231 0.66 -4.14 22.99
C LEU A 231 1.49 -2.97 23.53
N ALA A 232 0.97 -1.73 23.53
CA ALA A 232 1.66 -0.58 24.09
C ALA A 232 1.91 -0.72 25.60
N ALA A 233 0.92 -1.16 26.38
CA ALA A 233 1.05 -1.43 27.81
C ALA A 233 2.09 -2.53 28.09
N HIS A 234 2.08 -3.62 27.32
CA HIS A 234 3.07 -4.69 27.47
C HIS A 234 4.50 -4.19 27.20
N ARG A 235 4.69 -3.33 26.20
CA ARG A 235 5.99 -2.70 25.92
C ARG A 235 6.47 -1.78 27.04
N GLN A 236 5.54 -1.26 27.84
CA GLN A 236 5.81 -0.46 29.03
C GLN A 236 5.95 -1.31 30.31
N GLU A 237 5.94 -2.66 30.19
CA GLU A 237 6.02 -3.62 31.31
C GLU A 237 4.79 -3.56 32.24
N GLU A 238 3.66 -3.06 31.74
CA GLU A 238 2.38 -2.95 32.46
C GLU A 238 1.50 -4.18 32.20
N ASP A 239 2.04 -5.36 32.53
CA ASP A 239 1.46 -6.66 32.10
C ASP A 239 0.01 -6.89 32.58
N VAL A 240 -0.35 -6.42 33.77
CA VAL A 240 -1.72 -6.57 34.32
C VAL A 240 -2.73 -5.80 33.47
N GLU A 241 -2.37 -4.60 33.04
CA GLU A 241 -3.21 -3.78 32.18
C GLU A 241 -3.26 -4.35 30.76
N ALA A 242 -2.12 -4.77 30.23
CA ALA A 242 -2.02 -5.43 28.94
C ALA A 242 -2.94 -6.66 28.85
N GLU A 243 -2.97 -7.50 29.89
CA GLU A 243 -3.86 -8.67 29.98
C GLU A 243 -5.34 -8.27 30.01
N ALA A 244 -5.71 -7.29 30.84
CA ALA A 244 -7.08 -6.82 30.93
C ALA A 244 -7.60 -6.27 29.59
N LEU A 245 -6.75 -5.53 28.86
CA LEU A 245 -7.05 -5.01 27.54
C LEU A 245 -7.17 -6.13 26.49
N ALA A 246 -6.26 -7.10 26.50
CA ALA A 246 -6.31 -8.25 25.59
C ALA A 246 -7.54 -9.11 25.81
N GLU A 247 -7.94 -9.35 27.07
CA GLU A 247 -9.14 -10.11 27.40
C GLU A 247 -10.40 -9.39 26.90
N GLN A 248 -10.52 -8.08 27.14
CA GLN A 248 -11.62 -7.27 26.61
C GLN A 248 -11.67 -7.29 25.08
N ALA A 249 -10.52 -7.15 24.41
CA ALA A 249 -10.46 -7.23 22.96
C ALA A 249 -10.92 -8.59 22.43
N LEU A 250 -10.52 -9.69 23.08
CA LEU A 250 -10.92 -11.05 22.71
C LEU A 250 -12.43 -11.26 22.89
N GLN A 251 -13.01 -10.74 23.97
CA GLN A 251 -14.46 -10.78 24.20
C GLN A 251 -15.22 -10.02 23.12
N LEU A 252 -14.80 -8.80 22.79
CA LEU A 252 -15.43 -7.99 21.73
C LEU A 252 -15.30 -8.64 20.35
N ALA A 253 -14.10 -9.09 19.99
CA ALA A 253 -13.84 -9.73 18.70
C ALA A 253 -14.58 -11.07 18.55
N GLY A 254 -14.68 -11.84 19.64
CA GLY A 254 -15.37 -13.14 19.67
C GLY A 254 -16.90 -13.03 19.61
N ALA A 255 -17.47 -11.94 20.14
CA ALA A 255 -18.91 -11.65 20.01
C ALA A 255 -19.28 -11.09 18.63
N GLY A 256 -18.31 -10.53 17.91
CA GLY A 256 -18.48 -9.93 16.60
C GLY A 256 -18.30 -10.89 15.42
N SER A 257 -18.35 -10.35 14.21
CA SER A 257 -18.02 -11.05 12.96
C SER A 257 -16.68 -10.60 12.34
N ASP A 258 -15.95 -9.72 13.03
CA ASP A 258 -14.66 -9.21 12.58
C ASP A 258 -13.55 -10.26 12.82
N ARG A 259 -13.34 -11.11 11.82
CA ARG A 259 -12.30 -12.15 11.82
C ARG A 259 -10.89 -11.57 11.89
N LEU A 260 -10.67 -10.34 11.40
CA LEU A 260 -9.38 -9.67 11.49
C LEU A 260 -9.08 -9.31 12.95
N ALA A 261 -10.04 -8.66 13.63
CA ALA A 261 -9.92 -8.35 15.05
C ALA A 261 -9.71 -9.63 15.89
N LEU A 262 -10.42 -10.72 15.57
CA LEU A 262 -10.26 -11.99 16.29
C LEU A 262 -8.88 -12.61 16.11
N ALA A 263 -8.34 -12.62 14.89
CA ALA A 263 -6.98 -13.10 14.65
C ALA A 263 -5.95 -12.27 15.42
N GLN A 264 -6.10 -10.94 15.44
CA GLN A 264 -5.20 -10.06 16.16
C GLN A 264 -5.33 -10.19 17.69
N ALA A 265 -6.54 -10.40 18.22
CA ALA A 265 -6.77 -10.65 19.64
C ALA A 265 -6.10 -11.95 20.11
N TYR A 266 -6.19 -13.02 19.32
CA TYR A 266 -5.43 -14.24 19.59
C TYR A 266 -3.92 -14.03 19.50
N ASN A 267 -3.44 -13.19 18.58
CA ASN A 267 -2.01 -12.88 18.45
C ASN A 267 -1.48 -12.23 19.73
N ILE A 268 -2.13 -11.17 20.21
CA ILE A 268 -1.68 -10.45 21.42
C ILE A 268 -1.77 -11.32 22.67
N ALA A 269 -2.84 -12.11 22.83
CA ALA A 269 -2.94 -13.09 23.93
C ALA A 269 -1.77 -14.10 23.90
N GLY A 270 -1.35 -14.52 22.71
CA GLY A 270 -0.19 -15.37 22.51
C GLY A 270 1.14 -14.71 22.91
N VAL A 271 1.34 -13.45 22.53
CA VAL A 271 2.51 -12.65 22.92
C VAL A 271 2.58 -12.49 24.44
N LEU A 272 1.48 -12.11 25.10
CA LEU A 272 1.43 -11.96 26.55
C LEU A 272 1.70 -13.28 27.29
N ALA A 273 1.19 -14.40 26.77
CA ALA A 273 1.48 -15.72 27.34
C ALA A 273 2.96 -16.11 27.21
N ALA A 274 3.58 -15.78 26.07
CA ALA A 274 5.00 -16.00 25.85
C ALA A 274 5.87 -15.15 26.79
N GLY A 275 5.50 -13.89 27.02
CA GLY A 275 6.16 -12.98 27.96
C GLY A 275 6.17 -13.52 29.41
N ARG A 276 5.11 -14.24 29.80
CA ARG A 276 5.03 -14.95 31.10
C ARG A 276 5.79 -16.29 31.14
N GLY A 277 6.34 -16.74 30.02
CA GLY A 277 6.96 -18.05 29.88
C GLY A 277 5.98 -19.22 29.74
N ASP A 278 4.67 -18.97 29.60
CA ASP A 278 3.69 -20.02 29.31
C ASP A 278 3.65 -20.29 27.80
N PHE A 279 4.69 -21.00 27.32
CA PHE A 279 4.83 -21.32 25.91
C PHE A 279 3.71 -22.22 25.38
N ALA A 280 3.07 -23.03 26.23
CA ALA A 280 1.96 -23.88 25.83
C ALA A 280 0.70 -23.06 25.51
N ALA A 281 0.35 -22.12 26.39
CA ALA A 281 -0.74 -21.18 26.13
C ALA A 281 -0.41 -20.25 24.95
N ALA A 282 0.84 -19.79 24.85
CA ALA A 282 1.28 -18.94 23.75
C ALA A 282 1.07 -19.61 22.39
N LEU A 283 1.60 -20.83 22.19
CA LEU A 283 1.43 -21.56 20.94
C LEU A 283 -0.04 -21.86 20.63
N LYS A 284 -0.85 -22.19 21.64
CA LYS A 284 -2.29 -22.40 21.45
C LYS A 284 -2.96 -21.14 20.88
N HIS A 285 -2.75 -19.99 21.48
CA HIS A 285 -3.33 -18.73 21.00
C HIS A 285 -2.78 -18.32 19.63
N LEU A 286 -1.47 -18.43 19.42
CA LEU A 286 -0.85 -18.06 18.14
C LEU A 286 -1.28 -18.97 16.98
N HIS A 287 -1.50 -20.27 17.23
CA HIS A 287 -2.08 -21.16 16.21
C HIS A 287 -3.53 -20.81 15.87
N LEU A 288 -4.36 -20.45 16.86
CA LEU A 288 -5.71 -19.94 16.61
C LEU A 288 -5.69 -18.63 15.79
N SER A 289 -4.74 -17.74 16.10
CA SER A 289 -4.50 -16.53 15.31
C SER A 289 -4.17 -16.87 13.86
N LEU A 290 -3.22 -17.78 13.65
CA LEU A 290 -2.78 -18.20 12.33
C LEU A 290 -3.91 -18.86 11.52
N GLU A 291 -4.66 -19.80 12.13
CA GLU A 291 -5.79 -20.47 11.49
C GLU A 291 -6.88 -19.47 11.06
N THR A 292 -7.16 -18.48 11.92
CA THR A 292 -8.11 -17.41 11.59
C THR A 292 -7.57 -16.51 10.47
N ALA A 293 -6.28 -16.17 10.52
CA ALA A 293 -5.62 -15.32 9.53
C ALA A 293 -5.53 -15.97 8.13
N GLU A 294 -5.45 -17.29 8.04
CA GLU A 294 -5.43 -18.02 6.76
C GLU A 294 -6.73 -17.89 5.96
N GLN A 295 -7.81 -17.45 6.60
CA GLN A 295 -9.10 -17.19 5.97
C GLN A 295 -9.26 -15.75 5.46
N LEU A 296 -8.27 -14.87 5.70
CA LEU A 296 -8.31 -13.45 5.38
C LEU A 296 -7.48 -13.11 4.14
N ASP A 297 -7.90 -12.13 3.33
CA ASP A 297 -7.06 -11.60 2.24
C ASP A 297 -5.89 -10.74 2.75
N ASP A 298 -5.97 -10.24 3.99
CA ASP A 298 -4.88 -9.50 4.62
C ASP A 298 -3.77 -10.45 5.09
N LEU A 299 -2.55 -10.18 4.62
CA LEU A 299 -1.36 -10.95 4.97
C LEU A 299 -0.78 -10.54 6.31
N SER A 300 -1.09 -9.36 6.84
CA SER A 300 -0.49 -8.84 8.07
C SER A 300 -0.68 -9.74 9.29
N PRO A 301 -1.89 -10.25 9.60
CA PRO A 301 -2.08 -11.18 10.73
C PRO A 301 -1.34 -12.51 10.53
N ARG A 302 -1.24 -12.98 9.28
CA ARG A 302 -0.51 -14.21 8.92
C ARG A 302 0.99 -14.08 9.17
N ILE A 303 1.55 -12.90 8.89
CA ILE A 303 2.96 -12.58 9.12
C ILE A 303 3.24 -12.48 10.63
N ALA A 304 2.39 -11.74 11.36
CA ALA A 304 2.51 -11.57 12.81
C ALA A 304 2.47 -12.91 13.56
N ALA A 305 1.44 -13.73 13.31
CA ALA A 305 1.30 -15.03 13.96
C ALA A 305 2.51 -15.95 13.68
N ARG A 306 2.97 -16.03 12.42
CA ARG A 306 4.15 -16.85 12.08
C ARG A 306 5.42 -16.37 12.78
N ASN A 307 5.65 -15.07 12.83
CA ASN A 307 6.79 -14.49 13.54
C ASN A 307 6.76 -14.84 15.04
N ASN A 308 5.61 -14.64 15.69
CA ASN A 308 5.48 -14.87 17.12
C ASN A 308 5.57 -16.38 17.47
N ILE A 309 5.04 -17.28 16.61
CA ILE A 309 5.25 -18.73 16.78
C ILE A 309 6.75 -19.06 16.65
N ALA A 310 7.43 -18.49 15.66
CA ALA A 310 8.86 -18.72 15.47
C ALA A 310 9.68 -18.28 16.70
N LEU A 311 9.33 -17.15 17.32
CA LEU A 311 9.99 -16.67 18.54
C LEU A 311 9.79 -17.62 19.73
N VAL A 312 8.57 -18.14 19.92
CA VAL A 312 8.30 -19.13 20.97
C VAL A 312 9.06 -20.44 20.72
N LEU A 313 9.06 -20.94 19.48
CA LEU A 313 9.79 -22.15 19.12
C LEU A 313 11.30 -21.98 19.30
N ARG A 314 11.85 -20.81 18.94
CA ARG A 314 13.25 -20.46 19.22
C ARG A 314 13.55 -20.53 20.72
N ALA A 315 12.68 -19.97 21.56
CA ALA A 315 12.85 -20.01 23.02
C ALA A 315 12.82 -21.45 23.57
N GLN A 316 12.11 -22.35 22.90
CA GLN A 316 12.08 -23.79 23.21
C GLN A 316 13.25 -24.59 22.59
N GLY A 317 14.10 -23.96 21.77
CA GLY A 317 15.25 -24.61 21.10
C GLY A 317 14.91 -25.27 19.76
N GLU A 318 13.68 -25.14 19.26
CA GLU A 318 13.20 -25.71 17.99
C GLU A 318 13.61 -24.83 16.80
N LEU A 319 14.93 -24.68 16.60
CA LEU A 319 15.52 -23.69 15.68
C LEU A 319 15.11 -23.90 14.21
N GLN A 320 15.02 -25.16 13.75
CA GLN A 320 14.67 -25.46 12.35
C GLN A 320 13.23 -25.06 12.02
N ALA A 321 12.29 -25.35 12.93
CA ALA A 321 10.89 -24.99 12.76
C ALA A 321 10.70 -23.46 12.82
N ALA A 322 11.41 -22.79 13.75
CA ALA A 322 11.42 -21.33 13.83
C ALA A 322 11.97 -20.66 12.56
N GLU A 323 13.06 -21.22 11.99
CA GLU A 323 13.64 -20.71 10.74
C GLU A 323 12.64 -20.81 9.58
N ALA A 324 12.01 -21.98 9.40
CA ALA A 324 11.04 -22.21 8.33
C ALA A 324 9.86 -21.23 8.39
N LEU A 325 9.33 -20.98 9.59
CA LEU A 325 8.26 -20.01 9.81
C LEU A 325 8.71 -18.58 9.53
N THR A 326 9.91 -18.20 9.97
CA THR A 326 10.47 -16.85 9.75
C THR A 326 10.70 -16.58 8.26
N ARG A 327 11.21 -17.56 7.49
CA ARG A 327 11.38 -17.44 6.03
C ARG A 327 10.04 -17.25 5.32
N THR A 328 9.05 -18.06 5.68
CA THR A 328 7.69 -17.93 5.12
C THR A 328 7.07 -16.56 5.44
N ALA A 329 7.24 -16.07 6.68
CA ALA A 329 6.76 -14.75 7.09
C ALA A 329 7.47 -13.63 6.32
N LEU A 330 8.78 -13.76 6.08
CA LEU A 330 9.57 -12.80 5.31
C LEU A 330 9.13 -12.73 3.85
N GLU A 331 8.87 -13.87 3.20
CA GLU A 331 8.37 -13.92 1.82
C GLU A 331 7.01 -13.20 1.69
N LEU A 332 6.08 -13.46 2.62
CA LEU A 332 4.80 -12.76 2.67
C LEU A 332 4.99 -11.26 2.92
N CYS A 333 5.88 -10.87 3.84
CA CYS A 333 6.18 -9.48 4.14
C CYS A 333 6.73 -8.72 2.93
N LEU A 334 7.64 -9.34 2.17
CA LEU A 334 8.19 -8.79 0.93
C LEU A 334 7.09 -8.55 -0.13
N SER A 335 6.12 -9.45 -0.23
CA SER A 335 4.98 -9.27 -1.15
C SER A 335 4.02 -8.15 -0.72
N GLN A 336 3.98 -7.82 0.58
CA GLN A 336 3.18 -6.72 1.11
C GLN A 336 3.91 -5.37 1.02
N GLY A 337 5.25 -5.38 1.07
CA GLY A 337 6.10 -4.20 1.03
C GLY A 337 6.18 -3.43 2.36
N ASP A 338 6.03 -4.13 3.50
CA ASP A 338 6.20 -3.53 4.84
C ASP A 338 7.69 -3.52 5.23
N ARG A 339 8.34 -2.37 5.04
CA ARG A 339 9.77 -2.17 5.26
C ARG A 339 10.19 -2.44 6.71
N HIS A 340 9.37 -2.06 7.69
CA HIS A 340 9.65 -2.26 9.11
C HIS A 340 9.70 -3.74 9.44
N ARG A 341 8.61 -4.45 9.15
CA ARG A 341 8.50 -5.87 9.47
C ARG A 341 9.50 -6.70 8.69
N GLU A 342 9.87 -6.29 7.47
CA GLU A 342 10.96 -6.92 6.74
C GLU A 342 12.27 -6.85 7.52
N ALA A 343 12.65 -5.68 8.04
CA ALA A 343 13.89 -5.53 8.79
C ALA A 343 13.91 -6.40 10.05
N ALA A 344 12.81 -6.40 10.80
CA ALA A 344 12.72 -7.18 12.01
C ALA A 344 12.69 -8.70 11.76
N LEU A 345 11.98 -9.18 10.72
CA LEU A 345 12.02 -10.59 10.32
C LEU A 345 13.42 -11.02 9.87
N ARG A 346 14.16 -10.16 9.17
CA ARG A 346 15.55 -10.42 8.80
C ARG A 346 16.46 -10.49 10.02
N ASN A 347 16.23 -9.63 11.02
CA ASN A 347 16.96 -9.67 12.28
C ASN A 347 16.70 -11.00 13.03
N ASN A 348 15.44 -11.42 13.12
CA ASN A 348 15.05 -12.71 13.72
C ASN A 348 15.68 -13.90 12.96
N LEU A 349 15.67 -13.86 11.63
CA LEU A 349 16.31 -14.88 10.80
C LEU A 349 17.83 -14.91 11.00
N ALA A 350 18.49 -13.75 11.14
CA ALA A 350 19.91 -13.67 11.42
C ALA A 350 20.27 -14.35 12.75
N ASP A 351 19.46 -14.15 13.79
CA ASP A 351 19.63 -14.79 15.09
C ASP A 351 19.47 -16.32 15.02
N LEU A 352 18.47 -16.79 14.29
CA LEU A 352 18.23 -18.23 14.07
C LEU A 352 19.38 -18.88 13.30
N LEU A 353 19.84 -18.26 12.21
CA LEU A 353 20.95 -18.75 11.40
C LEU A 353 22.26 -18.80 12.21
N ARG A 354 22.50 -17.82 13.07
CA ARG A 354 23.65 -17.83 13.97
C ARG A 354 23.59 -19.00 14.95
N ALA A 355 22.42 -19.24 15.56
CA ALA A 355 22.21 -20.36 16.47
C ALA A 355 22.33 -21.73 15.77
N ALA A 356 21.96 -21.80 14.48
CA ALA A 356 22.08 -22.99 13.65
C ALA A 356 23.47 -23.21 13.04
N GLY A 357 24.44 -22.31 13.27
CA GLY A 357 25.81 -22.47 12.77
C GLY A 357 26.06 -21.96 11.34
N HIS A 358 25.22 -21.05 10.84
CA HIS A 358 25.31 -20.42 9.52
C HIS A 358 25.70 -18.92 9.61
N PRO A 359 26.94 -18.59 10.03
CA PRO A 359 27.33 -17.21 10.34
C PRO A 359 27.39 -16.28 9.12
N GLU A 360 27.72 -16.79 7.93
CA GLU A 360 27.77 -15.97 6.71
C GLU A 360 26.37 -15.53 6.27
N GLU A 361 25.41 -16.45 6.24
CA GLU A 361 24.01 -16.13 5.94
C GLU A 361 23.40 -15.22 7.01
N SER A 362 23.69 -15.48 8.29
CA SER A 362 23.30 -14.60 9.40
C SER A 362 23.77 -13.16 9.19
N MET A 363 25.05 -12.99 8.86
CA MET A 363 25.62 -11.66 8.60
C MET A 363 24.98 -10.96 7.41
N ALA A 364 24.62 -11.70 6.35
CA ALA A 364 23.91 -11.13 5.20
C ALA A 364 22.51 -10.63 5.57
N GLN A 365 21.77 -11.40 6.38
CA GLN A 365 20.45 -10.99 6.87
C GLN A 365 20.54 -9.78 7.81
N LEU A 366 21.51 -9.76 8.73
CA LEU A 366 21.72 -8.66 9.66
C LEU A 366 22.10 -7.37 8.94
N LYS A 367 23.01 -7.43 7.95
CA LYS A 367 23.38 -6.26 7.13
C LYS A 367 22.16 -5.67 6.41
N SER A 368 21.31 -6.55 5.88
CA SER A 368 20.07 -6.13 5.23
C SER A 368 19.14 -5.45 6.24
N ALA A 369 18.90 -6.07 7.41
CA ALA A 369 18.07 -5.51 8.46
C ALA A 369 18.53 -4.11 8.91
N VAL A 370 19.83 -3.93 9.16
CA VAL A 370 20.42 -2.65 9.58
C VAL A 370 20.30 -1.59 8.48
N SER A 371 20.56 -1.94 7.21
CA SER A 371 20.39 -1.00 6.10
C SER A 371 18.96 -0.47 6.06
N ILE A 372 17.99 -1.36 6.22
CA ILE A 372 16.58 -1.01 6.17
C ILE A 372 16.21 -0.13 7.35
N PHE A 373 16.58 -0.51 8.58
CA PHE A 373 16.29 0.31 9.75
C PHE A 373 16.98 1.68 9.71
N ALA A 374 18.10 1.82 9.00
CA ALA A 374 18.74 3.12 8.76
C ALA A 374 17.99 3.97 7.73
N GLU A 375 17.20 3.37 6.85
CA GLU A 375 16.34 4.04 5.86
C GLU A 375 14.95 4.39 6.42
N ILE A 376 14.50 3.69 7.47
CA ILE A 376 13.21 3.90 8.12
C ILE A 376 13.33 4.95 9.23
N GLY A 377 12.38 5.88 9.30
CA GLY A 377 12.27 6.80 10.43
C GLY A 377 11.97 8.24 10.04
N ILE A 378 12.34 9.15 10.93
CA ILE A 378 12.22 10.59 10.72
C ILE A 378 13.47 11.09 9.99
N ASP A 379 13.28 11.83 8.91
CA ASP A 379 14.36 12.56 8.22
C ASP A 379 14.94 13.62 9.18
N GLY A 380 15.88 13.21 10.04
CA GLY A 380 16.34 14.05 11.15
C GLY A 380 17.61 13.60 11.88
N GLY A 381 18.27 12.51 11.46
CA GLY A 381 19.61 12.15 11.96
C GLY A 381 19.68 11.67 13.42
N SER A 382 18.57 11.55 14.15
CA SER A 382 18.51 10.86 15.44
C SER A 382 18.26 9.37 15.21
N MET A 383 19.21 8.51 15.59
CA MET A 383 18.92 7.08 15.70
C MET A 383 17.83 6.87 16.76
N GLU A 384 16.75 6.19 16.39
CA GLU A 384 15.72 5.73 17.31
C GLU A 384 15.93 4.21 17.54
N PRO A 385 16.78 3.83 18.51
CA PRO A 385 17.13 2.43 18.74
C PRO A 385 15.93 1.57 19.16
N GLU A 386 14.84 2.19 19.64
CA GLU A 386 13.62 1.48 20.00
C GLU A 386 12.91 0.89 18.77
N ILE A 387 13.06 1.49 17.58
CA ILE A 387 12.56 0.91 16.32
C ILE A 387 13.17 -0.48 16.10
N TRP A 388 14.43 -0.68 16.48
CA TRP A 388 15.18 -1.91 16.22
C TRP A 388 14.80 -3.03 17.21
N LYS A 389 14.16 -2.69 18.33
CA LYS A 389 13.74 -3.65 19.37
C LYS A 389 12.35 -4.23 19.12
N LEU A 390 11.60 -3.69 18.15
CA LEU A 390 10.28 -4.19 17.79
C LEU A 390 10.44 -5.46 16.97
N VAL A 391 10.57 -6.60 17.66
CA VAL A 391 10.66 -7.95 17.06
C VAL A 391 9.39 -8.77 17.24
N GLU A 392 8.49 -8.33 18.12
CA GLU A 392 7.15 -8.90 18.35
C GLU A 392 6.11 -7.82 18.06
N TRP A 393 5.02 -8.21 17.42
CA TRP A 393 3.94 -7.30 17.03
C TRP A 393 2.65 -8.06 16.78
#